data_AF-A0A7W0VIN6-F1
#
_entry.id   AF-A0A7W0VIN6-F1
#
_cell.length_a   1.000
_cell.length_b   1.000
_cell.length_c   1.000
_cell.angle_alpha   90.00
_cell.angle_beta   90.00
_cell.angle_gamma   90.00
#
_symmetry.space_group_name_H-M   'P 1'
#
loop_
_entity.id
_entity.type
_entity.pdbx_description
1 polymer ?
#
loop_
_entity_poly.entity_id
_entity_poly.type
_entity_poly.pdbx_seq_one_letter_code
_entity_poly.pdbx_strand_id
1 'polypeptide(L)'
;LQDGATFADPTKFVEERLADPAHAALPTNAFVPQGGGPPEGHRCPGETLIELVMPAFLGWFTRRYDLTFPAQVTTPGGGGLGPLPRDGLRVTITPRTIG
;
A
#
# COMPACT_ATOMS: atom_id res chain seq x y z
N LEU A 1 -2.36 5.61 -10.03
CA LEU A 1 -1.05 4.95 -10.27
C LEU A 1 -0.98 4.19 -11.59
N GLN A 2 -2.03 3.50 -12.04
CA GLN A 2 -1.96 2.70 -13.28
C GLN A 2 -2.15 3.52 -14.58
N ASP A 3 -2.38 4.83 -14.47
CA ASP A 3 -2.46 5.73 -15.62
C ASP A 3 -1.06 6.14 -16.08
N GLY A 4 -0.68 5.70 -17.29
CA GLY A 4 0.63 5.97 -17.88
C GLY A 4 0.84 7.43 -18.34
N ALA A 5 -0.22 8.22 -18.46
CA ALA A 5 -0.10 9.66 -18.74
C ALA A 5 0.33 10.45 -17.51
N THR A 6 -0.03 9.97 -16.31
CA THR A 6 0.29 10.62 -15.03
C THR A 6 1.53 10.01 -14.36
N PHE A 7 1.74 8.70 -14.48
CA PHE A 7 2.81 7.97 -13.79
C PHE A 7 3.71 7.25 -14.78
N ALA A 8 5.00 7.61 -14.82
CA ALA A 8 6.00 6.86 -15.59
C ALA A 8 6.12 5.43 -15.06
N ASP A 9 6.24 4.43 -15.94
CA ASP A 9 6.26 3.00 -15.57
C ASP A 9 5.19 2.64 -14.52
N PRO A 10 3.89 2.75 -14.86
CA PRO A 10 2.79 2.60 -13.90
C PRO A 10 2.71 1.19 -13.27
N THR A 11 3.28 0.19 -13.92
CA THR A 11 3.28 -1.21 -13.49
C THR A 11 4.40 -1.55 -12.50
N LYS A 12 5.37 -0.64 -12.28
CA LYS A 12 6.45 -0.84 -11.30
C LYS A 12 6.09 -0.23 -9.95
N PHE A 13 6.49 -0.92 -8.88
CA PHE A 13 6.54 -0.34 -7.55
C PHE A 13 7.78 0.56 -7.45
N VAL A 14 7.57 1.85 -7.20
CA VAL A 14 8.63 2.86 -7.03
C VAL A 14 8.20 3.75 -5.88
N GLU A 15 8.92 3.69 -4.77
CA GLU A 15 8.58 4.33 -3.51
C GLU A 15 8.63 5.86 -3.59
N GLU A 16 9.58 6.43 -4.33
CA GLU A 16 9.79 7.88 -4.37
C GLU A 16 8.66 8.64 -5.08
N ARG A 17 7.83 7.95 -5.89
CA ARG A 17 6.76 8.60 -6.67
C ARG A 17 5.62 9.14 -5.82
N LEU A 18 5.55 8.73 -4.55
CA LEU A 18 4.56 9.20 -3.58
C LEU A 18 5.22 9.84 -2.35
N ALA A 19 6.52 10.17 -2.40
CA ALA A 19 7.15 10.99 -1.37
C ALA A 19 6.51 12.39 -1.32
N ASP A 20 6.49 13.04 -0.16
CA ASP A 20 5.84 14.34 0.07
C ASP A 20 6.01 15.36 -1.08
N PRO A 21 7.23 15.68 -1.57
CA PRO A 21 7.38 16.67 -2.64
C PRO A 21 6.82 16.19 -3.98
N ALA A 22 6.93 14.89 -4.29
CA ALA A 22 6.41 14.31 -5.53
C ALA A 22 4.88 14.25 -5.50
N HIS A 23 4.31 13.83 -4.37
CA HIS A 23 2.86 13.76 -4.18
C HIS A 23 2.20 15.14 -4.23
N ALA A 24 2.81 16.15 -3.60
CA ALA A 24 2.31 17.53 -3.62
C ALA A 24 2.33 18.16 -5.03
N ALA A 25 3.19 17.68 -5.93
CA ALA A 25 3.27 18.14 -7.31
C ALA A 25 2.28 17.42 -8.26
N LEU A 26 1.55 16.41 -7.78
CA LEU A 26 0.60 15.67 -8.62
C LEU A 26 -0.62 16.53 -8.97
N PRO A 27 -1.22 16.33 -10.16
CA PRO A 27 -2.51 16.90 -10.48
C PRO A 27 -3.57 16.51 -9.44
N THR A 28 -4.54 17.40 -9.19
CA THR A 28 -5.67 17.10 -8.31
C THR A 28 -6.36 15.80 -8.75
N ASN A 29 -6.63 14.89 -7.79
CA ASN A 29 -7.23 13.57 -8.03
C ASN A 29 -6.39 12.59 -8.87
N ALA A 30 -5.09 12.84 -9.08
CA ALA A 30 -4.19 11.88 -9.76
C ALA A 30 -4.00 10.57 -8.98
N PHE A 31 -4.14 10.62 -7.65
CA PHE A 31 -4.00 9.47 -6.75
C PHE A 31 -5.22 9.36 -5.84
N VAL A 32 -6.11 8.40 -6.14
CA VAL A 32 -7.42 8.25 -5.50
C VAL A 32 -7.76 6.78 -5.18
N PRO A 33 -6.86 6.04 -4.49
CA PRO A 33 -7.11 4.62 -4.17
C PRO A 33 -8.36 4.41 -3.29
N GLN A 34 -8.87 5.47 -2.66
CA GLN A 34 -10.03 5.46 -1.78
C GLN A 34 -11.13 6.43 -2.25
N GLY A 35 -11.15 6.76 -3.54
CA GLY A 35 -12.06 7.74 -4.12
C GLY A 35 -11.46 9.14 -4.19
N GLY A 36 -11.93 9.93 -5.16
CA GLY A 36 -11.47 11.30 -5.40
C GLY A 36 -12.53 12.35 -5.10
N GLY A 37 -12.18 13.60 -5.34
CA GLY A 37 -13.08 14.74 -5.15
C GLY A 37 -12.99 15.36 -3.76
N PRO A 38 -13.93 16.27 -3.44
CA PRO A 38 -13.95 16.97 -2.16
C PRO A 38 -14.38 16.04 -1.01
N PRO A 39 -13.93 16.30 0.24
CA PRO A 39 -14.33 15.53 1.42
C PRO A 39 -15.84 15.48 1.67
N GLU A 40 -16.58 16.52 1.27
CA GLU A 40 -18.05 16.60 1.41
C GLU A 40 -18.79 15.70 0.41
N GLY A 41 -18.08 15.11 -0.55
CA GLY A 41 -18.62 14.18 -1.54
C GLY A 41 -18.58 12.71 -1.08
N HIS A 42 -18.39 11.80 -2.03
CA HIS A 42 -18.28 10.35 -1.78
C HIS A 42 -16.83 9.86 -1.59
N ARG A 43 -15.88 10.78 -1.37
CA ARG A 43 -14.52 10.43 -1.00
C ARG A 43 -14.55 9.64 0.31
N CYS A 44 -13.75 8.56 0.41
CA CYS A 44 -13.79 7.70 1.59
C CYS A 44 -13.45 8.50 2.86
N PRO A 45 -14.34 8.55 3.87
CA PRO A 45 -14.06 9.27 5.11
C PRO A 45 -12.94 8.60 5.94
N GLY A 46 -12.57 7.36 5.61
CA GLY A 46 -11.50 6.61 6.27
C GLY A 46 -10.11 6.84 5.68
N GLU A 47 -9.94 7.75 4.71
CA GLU A 47 -8.64 7.98 4.07
C GLU A 47 -7.58 8.49 5.06
N THR A 48 -7.88 9.54 5.82
CA THR A 48 -6.94 10.05 6.84
C THR A 48 -6.61 8.98 7.89
N LEU A 49 -7.56 8.09 8.19
CA LEU A 49 -7.32 6.96 9.10
C LEU A 49 -6.33 5.96 8.48
N ILE A 50 -6.45 5.61 7.21
CA ILE A 50 -5.51 4.68 6.57
C ILE A 50 -4.11 5.28 6.46
N GLU A 51 -4.03 6.58 6.11
CA GLU A 51 -2.78 7.32 5.95
C GLU A 51 -2.01 7.39 7.27
N LEU A 52 -2.70 7.38 8.40
CA LEU A 52 -2.09 7.29 9.73
C LEU A 52 -1.75 5.84 10.13
N VAL A 53 -2.74 4.94 10.05
CA VAL A 53 -2.64 3.60 10.63
C VAL A 53 -1.65 2.73 9.87
N MET A 54 -1.63 2.79 8.54
CA MET A 54 -0.75 1.94 7.73
C MET A 54 0.74 2.18 8.01
N PRO A 55 1.28 3.41 7.90
CA PRO A 55 2.70 3.65 8.18
C PRO A 55 3.05 3.44 9.67
N ALA A 56 2.14 3.78 10.60
CA ALA A 56 2.36 3.54 12.02
C ALA A 56 2.46 2.03 12.32
N PHE A 57 1.53 1.23 11.79
CA PHE A 57 1.53 -0.22 11.94
C PHE A 57 2.76 -0.84 11.28
N LEU A 58 3.04 -0.53 10.01
CA LEU A 58 4.19 -1.06 9.28
C LEU A 58 5.50 -0.72 10.00
N GLY A 59 5.69 0.53 10.43
CA GLY A 59 6.88 0.94 11.15
C GLY A 59 7.00 0.30 12.54
N TRP A 60 5.91 0.11 13.27
CA TRP A 60 5.94 -0.59 14.56
C TRP A 60 6.26 -2.08 14.37
N PHE A 61 5.62 -2.71 13.39
CA PHE A 61 5.69 -4.15 13.14
C PHE A 61 7.07 -4.57 12.62
N THR A 62 7.61 -3.88 11.60
CA THR A 62 8.93 -4.22 11.01
C THR A 62 10.09 -4.00 11.98
N ARG A 63 9.94 -3.12 12.97
CA ARG A 63 10.94 -2.91 14.02
C ARG A 63 10.92 -3.97 15.13
N ARG A 64 9.81 -4.71 15.28
CA ARG A 64 9.59 -5.62 16.42
C ARG A 64 9.55 -7.09 16.06
N TYR A 65 9.39 -7.42 14.79
CA TYR A 65 9.24 -8.81 14.36
C TYR A 65 10.17 -9.14 13.20
N ASP A 66 10.66 -10.37 13.20
CA ASP A 66 11.28 -11.01 12.05
C ASP A 66 10.22 -11.86 11.33
N LEU A 67 10.31 -11.85 9.99
CA LEU A 67 9.36 -12.53 9.11
C LEU A 67 10.11 -13.59 8.32
N THR A 68 9.64 -14.83 8.40
CA THR A 68 10.12 -15.92 7.55
C THR A 68 8.97 -16.41 6.68
N PHE A 69 9.27 -16.66 5.41
CA PHE A 69 8.28 -17.03 4.41
C PHE A 69 8.60 -18.43 3.89
N PRO A 70 7.67 -19.40 3.98
CA PRO A 70 7.83 -20.67 3.31
C PRO A 70 7.74 -20.47 1.79
N ALA A 71 8.20 -21.47 1.03
CA ALA A 71 7.97 -21.53 -0.41
C ALA A 71 6.46 -21.47 -0.70
N GLN A 72 6.04 -20.50 -1.51
CA GLN A 72 4.63 -20.22 -1.82
C GLN A 72 4.51 -19.39 -3.11
N VAL A 73 3.35 -19.43 -3.74
CA VAL A 73 3.02 -18.65 -4.93
C VAL A 73 2.39 -17.32 -4.53
N THR A 74 3.13 -16.24 -4.75
CA THR A 74 2.74 -14.87 -4.40
C THR A 74 2.14 -14.08 -5.56
N THR A 75 2.04 -14.66 -6.75
CA THR A 75 1.35 -14.03 -7.88
C THR A 75 -0.11 -13.75 -7.52
N PRO A 76 -0.74 -12.70 -8.08
CA PRO A 76 -2.18 -12.45 -7.90
C PRO A 76 -3.02 -13.71 -8.13
N GLY A 77 -3.94 -13.99 -7.21
CA GLY A 77 -4.92 -15.07 -7.29
C GLY A 77 -6.03 -14.78 -8.31
N GLY A 78 -6.87 -15.80 -8.57
CA GLY A 78 -7.85 -15.78 -9.66
C GLY A 78 -9.20 -15.11 -9.38
N GLY A 79 -9.46 -14.46 -8.24
CA GLY A 79 -10.78 -13.84 -8.04
C GLY A 79 -10.99 -12.99 -6.78
N GLY A 80 -11.80 -11.93 -6.92
CA GLY A 80 -12.29 -11.06 -5.85
C GLY A 80 -12.23 -9.55 -6.16
N LEU A 81 -12.81 -8.71 -5.30
CA LEU A 81 -12.78 -7.23 -5.34
C LEU A 81 -11.38 -6.62 -5.08
N GLY A 82 -10.34 -7.45 -4.97
CA GLY A 82 -8.94 -7.03 -4.85
C GLY A 82 -7.99 -8.21 -5.07
N PRO A 83 -6.82 -8.00 -5.70
CA PRO A 83 -5.88 -9.09 -5.99
C PRO A 83 -5.17 -9.51 -4.70
N LEU A 84 -5.65 -10.58 -4.06
CA LEU A 84 -4.90 -11.26 -3.00
C LEU A 84 -3.85 -12.21 -3.60
N PRO A 85 -2.70 -12.46 -2.93
CA PRO A 85 -1.73 -13.47 -3.37
C PRO A 85 -2.39 -14.86 -3.45
N ARG A 86 -2.04 -15.65 -4.47
CA ARG A 86 -2.66 -16.97 -4.75
C ARG A 86 -2.70 -17.88 -3.52
N ASP A 87 -1.61 -17.96 -2.77
CA ASP A 87 -1.51 -18.85 -1.61
C ASP A 87 -1.90 -18.17 -0.28
N GLY A 88 -2.44 -16.94 -0.33
CA GLY A 88 -2.95 -16.20 0.82
C GLY A 88 -1.90 -15.54 1.71
N LEU A 89 -0.65 -15.44 1.24
CA LEU A 89 0.53 -14.93 1.98
C LEU A 89 0.73 -15.60 3.35
N ARG A 90 1.50 -16.67 3.38
CA ARG A 90 1.87 -17.39 4.60
C ARG A 90 3.15 -16.81 5.17
N VAL A 91 3.14 -16.50 6.47
CA VAL A 91 4.29 -15.92 7.17
C VAL A 91 4.41 -16.50 8.57
N THR A 92 5.62 -16.80 9.00
CA THR A 92 5.95 -17.05 10.41
C THR A 92 6.54 -15.76 10.98
N ILE A 93 5.93 -15.30 12.07
CA ILE A 93 6.25 -14.03 12.74
C ILE A 93 6.91 -14.35 14.08
N THR A 94 8.13 -13.89 14.29
CA THR A 94 8.87 -14.08 15.55
C THR A 94 9.24 -12.74 16.15
N PRO A 95 9.02 -12.48 17.45
CA PRO A 95 9.49 -11.27 18.10
C PRO A 95 11.02 -11.13 17.96
N ARG A 96 11.49 -9.95 17.60
CA ARG A 96 12.91 -9.61 17.65
C ARG A 96 13.34 -9.52 19.11
N THR A 97 14.47 -10.12 19.45
CA THR A 97 15.11 -9.85 20.73
C THR A 97 15.66 -8.44 20.67
N ILE A 98 15.00 -7.52 21.37
CA ILE A 98 15.50 -6.16 21.54
C ILE A 98 16.56 -6.23 22.64
N GLY A 99 17.83 -6.15 22.25
CA GLY A 99 18.94 -5.95 23.18
C GLY A 99 18.95 -4.55 23.79
#